data_AF-A0A7S1QH67-F1
#
_entry.id   AF-A0A7S1QH67-F1
#
_cell.length_a   1.000
_cell.length_b   1.000
_cell.length_c   1.000
_cell.angle_alpha   90.00
_cell.angle_beta   90.00
_cell.angle_gamma   90.00
#
_symmetry.space_group_name_H-M   'P 1'
#
loop_
_entity.id
_entity.type
_entity.pdbx_description
1 polymer ?
#
loop_
_entity_poly.entity_id
_entity_poly.type
_entity_poly.pdbx_seq_one_letter_code
_entity_poly.pdbx_strand_id
1 'polypeptide(L)'
;DWTFASKDSVFIAFKKSEPQNWPAHLCTLEQFHRHLMELKSICDNVDVKDLAYRRLELLEYKFRLHLALNEENEAGSTEGATGMHNRDFYHASKVDTHIHMAAGMTGRHLRAFVVDKLTNNRDDIVARDPGSGKVSTFAGVAKSLGVTENLTVDQLNVQADHTLFERFDNFNNKYNPMAQALLRTLLLKTDNYMNGRYFAELINQTFAEYAKDQYTFAENRVSIYGIKLTEWDKLAEWFDTHGMGSKHNKWLIQVPRVYKVFRGNNTISSFGQYIENIFKPLWDVSLEPHRYPRLHNFLEHVSGFDSVDNEATIDLPFSTVSPWQWTAVANPPYNYYMYHLWANIRT
;
A
#
# COMPACT_ATOMS: atom_id res chain seq x y z
N ASP A 1 0.75 -34.71 -1.44
CA ASP A 1 0.01 -33.63 -2.11
C ASP A 1 -0.71 -32.74 -1.11
N TRP A 2 -0.42 -31.45 -1.15
CA TRP A 2 -1.18 -30.42 -0.45
C TRP A 2 -2.24 -29.82 -1.37
N THR A 3 -3.30 -29.29 -0.77
CA THR A 3 -4.33 -28.48 -1.42
C THR A 3 -4.74 -27.38 -0.44
N PHE A 4 -5.45 -26.36 -0.92
CA PHE A 4 -6.08 -25.38 -0.04
C PHE A 4 -7.59 -25.32 -0.32
N ALA A 5 -8.34 -24.83 0.66
CA ALA A 5 -9.73 -24.44 0.49
C ALA A 5 -10.05 -23.24 1.39
N SER A 6 -11.02 -22.45 0.96
CA SER A 6 -11.51 -21.32 1.75
C SER A 6 -12.62 -21.76 2.69
N LYS A 7 -12.51 -21.41 3.97
CA LYS A 7 -13.58 -21.53 4.97
C LYS A 7 -13.83 -20.15 5.55
N ASP A 8 -15.05 -19.63 5.36
CA ASP A 8 -15.42 -18.25 5.73
C ASP A 8 -14.43 -17.19 5.23
N SER A 9 -13.97 -17.34 3.98
CA SER A 9 -12.97 -16.46 3.34
C SER A 9 -11.59 -16.45 3.99
N VAL A 10 -11.29 -17.45 4.82
CA VAL A 10 -9.93 -17.77 5.26
C VAL A 10 -9.44 -19.00 4.52
N PHE A 11 -8.38 -18.85 3.74
CA PHE A 11 -7.75 -19.93 2.99
C PHE A 11 -6.90 -20.78 3.92
N ILE A 12 -7.12 -22.11 3.90
CA ILE A 12 -6.41 -23.07 4.75
C ILE A 12 -5.79 -24.14 3.86
N ALA A 13 -4.48 -24.36 4.00
CA ALA A 13 -3.80 -25.48 3.37
C ALA A 13 -3.91 -26.76 4.22
N PHE A 14 -4.16 -27.88 3.54
CA PHE A 14 -4.26 -29.21 4.16
C PHE A 14 -3.78 -30.29 3.18
N LYS A 15 -3.40 -31.46 3.72
CA LYS A 15 -3.06 -32.61 2.87
C LYS A 15 -4.33 -33.19 2.27
N LYS A 16 -4.30 -33.60 1.00
CA LYS A 16 -5.47 -34.19 0.32
C LYS A 16 -6.06 -35.41 1.02
N SER A 17 -5.28 -36.10 1.86
CA SER A 17 -5.69 -37.26 2.64
C SER A 17 -6.36 -36.94 3.99
N GLU A 18 -6.33 -35.67 4.42
CA GLU A 18 -6.81 -35.24 5.73
C GLU A 18 -8.00 -34.27 5.56
N PRO A 19 -8.93 -34.22 6.53
CA PRO A 19 -10.01 -33.23 6.50
C PRO A 19 -9.45 -31.82 6.68
N GLN A 20 -10.12 -30.84 6.08
CA GLN A 20 -9.84 -29.43 6.28
C GLN A 20 -10.20 -29.03 7.73
N ASN A 21 -9.21 -29.05 8.61
CA ASN A 21 -9.35 -28.60 9.99
C ASN A 21 -8.93 -27.14 10.12
N TRP A 22 -9.60 -26.41 11.02
CA TRP A 22 -9.16 -25.06 11.36
C TRP A 22 -7.80 -25.12 12.09
N PRO A 23 -6.78 -24.36 11.67
CA PRO A 23 -5.47 -24.42 12.31
C PRO A 23 -5.55 -24.02 13.78
N ALA A 24 -4.97 -24.84 14.68
CA ALA A 24 -5.05 -24.60 16.13
C ALA A 24 -4.39 -23.28 16.59
N HIS A 25 -3.41 -22.79 15.82
CA HIS A 25 -2.72 -21.53 16.09
C HIS A 25 -3.50 -20.30 15.60
N LEU A 26 -4.57 -20.51 14.81
CA LEU A 26 -5.33 -19.43 14.19
C LEU A 26 -6.61 -19.15 14.99
N CYS A 27 -6.80 -17.90 15.37
CA CYS A 27 -7.99 -17.45 16.07
C CYS A 27 -9.20 -17.47 15.12
N THR A 28 -10.33 -18.03 15.57
CA THR A 28 -11.61 -17.91 14.84
C THR A 28 -12.18 -16.50 14.95
N LEU A 29 -13.10 -16.13 14.06
CA LEU A 29 -13.73 -14.80 14.05
C LEU A 29 -14.45 -14.49 15.38
N GLU A 30 -15.11 -15.50 15.95
CA GLU A 30 -15.80 -15.38 17.25
C GLU A 30 -14.82 -15.18 18.41
N GLN A 31 -13.71 -15.93 18.43
CA GLN A 31 -12.66 -15.75 19.42
C GLN A 31 -12.01 -14.37 19.29
N PHE A 32 -11.74 -13.92 18.06
CA PHE A 32 -11.20 -12.58 17.80
C PHE A 32 -12.15 -11.50 18.33
N HIS A 33 -13.45 -11.62 18.06
CA HIS A 33 -14.45 -10.69 18.58
C HIS A 33 -14.41 -10.61 20.11
N ARG A 34 -14.39 -11.76 20.78
CA ARG A 34 -14.34 -11.83 22.24
C ARG A 34 -13.07 -11.17 22.80
N HIS A 35 -11.91 -11.46 22.22
CA HIS A 35 -10.65 -10.84 22.64
C HIS A 35 -10.64 -9.33 22.38
N LEU A 36 -11.24 -8.87 21.27
CA LEU A 36 -11.37 -7.45 20.99
C LEU A 36 -12.25 -6.74 22.02
N MET A 37 -13.37 -7.35 22.42
CA MET A 37 -14.25 -6.80 23.45
C MET A 37 -13.57 -6.76 24.83
N GLU A 38 -12.80 -7.80 25.17
CA GLU A 38 -11.97 -7.82 26.38
C GLU A 38 -10.93 -6.70 26.35
N LEU A 39 -10.17 -6.57 25.26
CA LEU A 39 -9.18 -5.52 25.10
C LEU A 39 -9.81 -4.13 25.21
N LYS A 40 -10.97 -3.92 24.57
CA LYS A 40 -11.70 -2.66 24.67
C LYS A 40 -12.13 -2.37 26.11
N SER A 41 -12.61 -3.37 26.84
CA SER A 41 -12.96 -3.22 28.26
C SER A 41 -11.75 -2.85 29.12
N ILE A 42 -10.57 -3.42 28.84
CA ILE A 42 -9.32 -3.08 29.53
C ILE A 42 -8.90 -1.66 29.19
N CYS A 43 -8.93 -1.31 27.89
CA CYS A 43 -8.61 0.02 27.42
C CYS A 43 -9.54 1.08 27.98
N ASP A 44 -10.82 0.78 28.23
CA ASP A 44 -11.81 1.70 28.76
C ASP A 44 -11.80 1.83 30.29
N ASN A 45 -11.12 0.91 31.00
CA ASN A 45 -11.00 0.95 32.45
C ASN A 45 -10.21 2.18 32.92
N VAL A 46 -10.81 2.96 33.82
CA VAL A 46 -10.26 4.24 34.30
C VAL A 46 -8.96 4.05 35.07
N ASP A 47 -8.86 3.03 35.91
CA ASP A 47 -7.67 2.76 36.71
C ASP A 47 -6.49 2.34 35.82
N VAL A 48 -6.77 1.53 34.79
CA VAL A 48 -5.78 1.15 33.78
C VAL A 48 -5.29 2.37 32.99
N LYS A 49 -6.21 3.26 32.58
CA LYS A 49 -5.86 4.52 31.89
C LYS A 49 -4.98 5.42 32.76
N ASP A 50 -5.35 5.65 34.01
CA ASP A 50 -4.57 6.49 34.94
C ASP A 50 -3.19 5.90 35.20
N LEU A 51 -3.10 4.59 35.43
CA LEU A 51 -1.82 3.90 35.60
C LEU A 51 -0.94 4.01 34.36
N ALA A 52 -1.50 3.78 33.17
CA ALA A 52 -0.78 3.90 31.91
C ALA A 52 -0.27 5.33 31.68
N TYR A 53 -1.12 6.33 31.94
CA TYR A 53 -0.77 7.74 31.81
C TYR A 53 0.40 8.13 32.73
N ARG A 54 0.31 7.82 34.03
CA ARG A 54 1.40 8.09 34.98
C ARG A 54 2.70 7.37 34.61
N ARG A 55 2.60 6.15 34.07
CA ARG A 55 3.77 5.39 33.61
C ARG A 55 4.42 6.06 32.40
N LEU A 56 3.65 6.55 31.45
CA LEU A 56 4.16 7.28 30.29
C LEU A 56 4.86 8.58 30.72
N GLU A 57 4.26 9.35 31.62
CA GLU A 57 4.89 10.56 32.18
C GLU A 57 6.22 10.21 32.90
N LEU A 58 6.23 9.16 33.70
CA LEU A 58 7.46 8.73 34.40
C LEU A 58 8.55 8.32 33.40
N LEU A 59 8.20 7.63 32.32
CA LEU A 59 9.16 7.27 31.27
C LEU A 59 9.72 8.51 30.58
N GLU A 60 8.88 9.49 30.28
CA GLU A 60 9.31 10.77 29.70
C GLU A 60 10.24 11.55 30.65
N TYR A 61 9.91 11.64 31.94
CA TYR A 61 10.77 12.29 32.94
C TYR A 61 12.11 11.57 33.10
N LYS A 62 12.11 10.24 33.13
CA LYS A 62 13.35 9.45 33.15
C LYS A 62 14.20 9.72 31.92
N PHE A 63 13.59 9.79 30.75
CA PHE A 63 14.31 10.09 29.51
C PHE A 63 14.88 11.52 29.52
N ARG A 64 14.12 12.52 29.97
CA ARG A 64 14.60 13.90 30.11
C ARG A 64 15.74 14.03 31.10
N LEU A 65 15.65 13.34 32.25
CA LEU A 65 16.73 13.31 33.22
C LEU A 65 17.98 12.63 32.64
N HIS A 66 17.80 11.54 31.90
CA HIS A 66 18.88 10.88 31.19
C HIS A 66 19.58 11.83 30.23
N LEU A 67 18.84 12.58 29.41
CA LEU A 67 19.41 13.60 28.53
C LEU A 67 20.18 14.66 29.33
N ALA A 68 19.59 15.22 30.39
CA ALA A 68 20.24 16.26 31.20
C ALA A 68 21.55 15.80 31.88
N LEU A 69 21.69 14.51 32.16
CA LEU A 69 22.88 13.95 32.82
C LEU A 69 23.90 13.37 31.84
N ASN A 70 23.47 12.92 30.66
CA ASN A 70 24.31 12.11 29.77
C ASN A 70 24.49 12.69 28.36
N GLU A 71 23.85 13.82 28.00
CA GLU A 71 23.97 14.42 26.67
C GLU A 71 25.44 14.65 26.25
N GLU A 72 26.27 15.21 27.14
CA GLU A 72 27.70 15.42 26.86
C GLU A 72 28.47 14.10 26.71
N ASN A 73 28.12 13.09 27.51
CA ASN A 73 28.73 11.77 27.44
C ASN A 73 28.36 11.05 26.13
N GLU A 74 27.11 11.19 25.66
CA GLU A 74 26.60 10.58 24.42
C GLU A 74 27.10 11.30 23.18
N ALA A 75 27.24 12.63 23.22
CA ALA A 75 27.88 13.41 22.15
C ALA A 75 29.29 12.86 21.85
N GLY A 76 30.00 12.40 22.88
CA GLY A 76 31.34 11.84 22.78
C GLY A 76 32.39 12.86 22.36
N SER A 77 33.64 12.43 22.20
CA SER A 77 34.73 13.27 21.69
C SER A 77 34.97 13.06 20.20
N THR A 78 35.52 14.06 19.51
CA THR A 78 35.92 13.97 18.10
C THR A 78 36.93 12.82 17.87
N GLU A 79 37.76 12.49 18.86
CA GLU A 79 38.71 11.38 18.84
C GLU A 79 38.04 10.00 18.95
N GLY A 80 36.93 9.88 19.69
CA GLY A 80 36.14 8.64 19.75
C GLY A 80 35.28 8.42 18.50
N ALA A 81 34.98 9.49 17.75
CA ALA A 81 34.18 9.44 16.53
C ALA A 81 34.93 8.86 15.31
N THR A 82 36.26 9.00 15.26
CA THR A 82 37.10 8.50 14.15
C THR A 82 37.32 6.98 14.19
N GLY A 83 37.02 6.32 15.32
CA GLY A 83 37.23 4.87 15.53
C GLY A 83 36.02 3.98 15.20
N MET A 84 34.82 4.53 14.98
CA MET A 84 33.61 3.75 14.69
C MET A 84 33.01 4.12 13.33
N HIS A 85 33.04 3.15 12.39
CA HIS A 85 32.60 3.30 11.00
C HIS A 85 31.08 3.52 10.77
N ASN A 86 30.28 3.86 11.79
CA ASN A 86 28.81 3.97 11.64
C ASN A 86 28.12 4.95 12.60
N ARG A 87 28.83 5.96 13.14
CA ARG A 87 28.21 7.01 13.99
C ARG A 87 27.77 8.25 13.21
N ASP A 88 28.29 8.45 12.00
CA ASP A 88 27.89 9.59 11.17
C ASP A 88 26.52 9.34 10.55
N PHE A 89 25.67 10.37 10.60
CA PHE A 89 24.32 10.31 10.05
C PHE A 89 24.31 9.86 8.60
N TYR A 90 25.31 10.23 7.79
CA TYR A 90 25.38 9.81 6.38
C TYR A 90 25.72 8.33 6.18
N HIS A 91 26.33 7.68 7.17
CA HIS A 91 26.63 6.25 7.12
C HIS A 91 25.56 5.39 7.81
N ALA A 92 24.68 6.01 8.60
CA ALA A 92 23.56 5.32 9.23
C ALA A 92 22.53 4.88 8.17
N SER A 93 22.19 3.59 8.19
CA SER A 93 21.14 3.04 7.34
C SER A 93 19.76 3.56 7.76
N LYS A 94 19.02 4.13 6.82
CA LYS A 94 17.71 4.72 7.01
C LYS A 94 16.73 4.07 6.06
N VAL A 95 15.55 3.76 6.57
CA VAL A 95 14.48 3.17 5.79
C VAL A 95 13.27 4.07 5.91
N ASP A 96 12.76 4.57 4.79
CA ASP A 96 11.43 5.15 4.75
C ASP A 96 10.40 4.02 4.66
N THR A 97 9.70 3.78 5.77
CA THR A 97 8.79 2.65 5.94
C THR A 97 7.35 2.97 5.50
N HIS A 98 7.05 4.23 5.15
CA HIS A 98 5.67 4.67 4.87
C HIS A 98 5.53 5.56 3.64
N ILE A 99 5.82 5.01 2.45
CA ILE A 99 5.64 5.72 1.17
C ILE A 99 4.55 5.07 0.31
N HIS A 100 3.60 5.88 -0.15
CA HIS A 100 2.72 5.52 -1.27
C HIS A 100 3.42 5.88 -2.58
N MET A 101 3.71 4.90 -3.45
CA MET A 101 4.57 5.15 -4.62
C MET A 101 4.02 6.21 -5.58
N ALA A 102 2.69 6.30 -5.72
CA ALA A 102 2.04 7.34 -6.52
C ALA A 102 2.31 8.78 -6.01
N ALA A 103 2.75 8.90 -4.75
CA ALA A 103 3.13 10.13 -4.07
C ALA A 103 4.63 10.17 -3.70
N GLY A 104 5.42 9.17 -4.09
CA GLY A 104 6.83 9.03 -3.71
C GLY A 104 7.80 9.98 -4.42
N MET A 105 7.30 10.75 -5.39
CA MET A 105 8.07 11.71 -6.18
C MET A 105 7.68 13.14 -5.84
N THR A 106 8.65 14.06 -5.91
CA THR A 106 8.37 15.49 -5.67
C THR A 106 7.58 16.09 -6.84
N GLY A 107 6.79 17.13 -6.56
CA GLY A 107 6.07 17.84 -7.62
C GLY A 107 6.98 18.43 -8.70
N ARG A 108 8.20 18.85 -8.33
CA ARG A 108 9.23 19.30 -9.28
C ARG A 108 9.66 18.17 -10.22
N HIS A 109 9.89 16.97 -9.69
CA HIS A 109 10.27 15.80 -10.47
C HIS A 109 9.14 15.37 -11.42
N LEU A 110 7.91 15.26 -10.93
CA LEU A 110 6.74 14.94 -11.76
C LEU A 110 6.54 15.95 -12.89
N ARG A 111 6.67 17.26 -12.59
CA ARG A 111 6.61 18.31 -13.61
C ARG A 111 7.68 18.13 -14.68
N ALA A 112 8.93 17.93 -14.26
CA ALA A 112 10.04 17.75 -15.19
C ALA A 112 9.81 16.56 -16.11
N PHE A 113 9.28 15.46 -15.58
CA PHE A 113 8.92 14.28 -16.36
C PHE A 113 7.80 14.57 -17.37
N VAL A 114 6.72 15.25 -16.96
CA VAL A 114 5.62 15.61 -17.88
C VAL A 114 6.14 16.50 -19.02
N VAL A 115 6.99 17.48 -18.71
CA VAL A 115 7.59 18.35 -19.73
C VAL A 115 8.52 17.57 -20.66
N ASP A 116 9.34 16.65 -20.14
CA ASP A 116 10.19 15.76 -20.94
C ASP A 116 9.34 14.91 -21.92
N LYS A 117 8.26 14.28 -21.43
CA LYS A 117 7.34 13.52 -22.28
C LYS A 117 6.62 14.38 -23.29
N LEU A 118 6.33 15.64 -22.95
CA LEU A 118 5.77 16.58 -23.90
C LEU A 118 6.77 17.01 -24.95
N THR A 119 8.07 16.95 -24.72
CA THR A 119 9.05 17.32 -25.75
C THR A 119 9.42 16.12 -26.61
N ASN A 120 9.63 14.96 -25.98
CA ASN A 120 10.27 13.80 -26.59
C ASN A 120 9.30 12.65 -26.95
N ASN A 121 8.11 12.59 -26.35
CA ASN A 121 7.15 11.48 -26.49
C ASN A 121 5.72 11.98 -26.81
N ARG A 122 5.61 13.00 -27.67
CA ARG A 122 4.32 13.62 -28.06
C ARG A 122 3.33 12.64 -28.69
N ASP A 123 3.85 11.73 -29.50
CA ASP A 123 3.06 10.84 -30.36
C ASP A 123 2.73 9.49 -29.70
N ASP A 124 3.22 9.25 -28.47
CA ASP A 124 2.88 8.05 -27.70
C ASP A 124 1.35 7.96 -27.56
N ILE A 125 0.81 6.78 -27.87
CA ILE A 125 -0.62 6.51 -27.80
C ILE A 125 -0.98 6.17 -26.35
N VAL A 126 -1.75 7.04 -25.70
CA VAL A 126 -2.00 6.97 -24.25
C VAL A 126 -3.39 6.51 -23.88
N ALA A 127 -4.36 6.58 -24.80
CA ALA A 127 -5.71 6.13 -24.58
C ALA A 127 -6.41 5.80 -25.90
N ARG A 128 -7.38 4.89 -25.82
CA ARG A 128 -8.31 4.60 -26.90
C ARG A 128 -9.72 4.63 -26.35
N ASP A 129 -10.59 5.42 -26.97
CA ASP A 129 -12.01 5.46 -26.60
C ASP A 129 -12.67 4.13 -27.02
N PRO A 130 -13.27 3.37 -26.09
CA PRO A 130 -13.93 2.10 -26.39
C PRO A 130 -15.11 2.24 -27.35
N GLY A 131 -15.80 3.38 -27.37
CA GLY A 131 -17.00 3.58 -28.17
C GLY A 131 -16.68 4.07 -29.59
N SER A 132 -15.89 5.14 -29.71
CA SER A 132 -15.56 5.74 -31.02
C SER A 132 -14.35 5.08 -31.69
N GLY A 133 -13.58 4.27 -30.96
CA GLY A 133 -12.32 3.69 -31.43
C GLY A 133 -11.20 4.73 -31.60
N LYS A 134 -11.48 6.02 -31.30
CA LYS A 134 -10.56 7.13 -31.48
C LYS A 134 -9.36 6.98 -30.56
N VAL A 135 -8.19 7.13 -31.15
CA VAL A 135 -6.90 7.05 -30.47
C VAL A 135 -6.49 8.46 -30.03
N SER A 136 -6.06 8.58 -28.77
CA SER A 136 -5.55 9.83 -28.20
C SER A 136 -4.05 9.69 -27.96
N THR A 137 -3.27 10.59 -28.55
CA THR A 137 -1.83 10.71 -28.28
C THR A 137 -1.59 11.52 -27.01
N PHE A 138 -0.40 11.42 -26.43
CA PHE A 138 -0.03 12.20 -25.25
C PHE A 138 -0.16 13.70 -25.51
N ALA A 139 0.27 14.19 -26.68
CA ALA A 139 0.08 15.58 -27.09
C ALA A 139 -1.40 15.96 -27.21
N GLY A 140 -2.26 15.08 -27.74
CA GLY A 140 -3.70 15.31 -27.82
C GLY A 140 -4.34 15.45 -26.43
N VAL A 141 -3.97 14.56 -25.50
CA VAL A 141 -4.41 14.62 -24.11
C VAL A 141 -3.89 15.90 -23.44
N ALA A 142 -2.60 16.17 -23.51
CA ALA A 142 -2.00 17.37 -22.92
C ALA A 142 -2.64 18.67 -23.44
N LYS A 143 -2.91 18.76 -24.74
CA LYS A 143 -3.62 19.90 -25.34
C LYS A 143 -5.05 20.04 -24.81
N SER A 144 -5.80 18.94 -24.71
CA SER A 144 -7.17 18.95 -24.16
C SER A 144 -7.22 19.40 -22.70
N LEU A 145 -6.12 19.19 -21.99
CA LEU A 145 -5.96 19.50 -20.57
C LEU A 145 -5.32 20.88 -20.31
N GLY A 146 -4.90 21.59 -21.36
CA GLY A 146 -4.17 22.85 -21.21
C GLY A 146 -2.75 22.69 -20.65
N VAL A 147 -2.18 21.48 -20.69
CA VAL A 147 -0.79 21.24 -20.25
C VAL A 147 0.15 21.75 -21.33
N THR A 148 1.04 22.66 -20.93
CA THR A 148 2.07 23.24 -21.80
C THR A 148 3.45 23.05 -21.18
N GLU A 149 4.51 23.39 -21.91
CA GLU A 149 5.89 23.36 -21.40
C GLU A 149 6.09 24.30 -20.17
N ASN A 150 5.21 25.31 -20.03
CA ASN A 150 5.17 26.24 -18.91
C ASN A 150 4.32 25.74 -17.72
N LEU A 151 3.93 24.46 -17.70
CA LEU A 151 3.19 23.84 -16.60
C LEU A 151 3.83 24.19 -15.25
N THR A 152 3.06 24.61 -14.25
CA THR A 152 3.57 24.86 -12.89
C THR A 152 3.28 23.68 -11.96
N VAL A 153 4.00 23.61 -10.84
CA VAL A 153 3.74 22.59 -9.80
C VAL A 153 2.35 22.79 -9.18
N ASP A 154 1.89 24.04 -9.06
CA ASP A 154 0.55 24.36 -8.55
C ASP A 154 -0.54 23.83 -9.49
N GLN A 155 -0.34 23.94 -10.80
CA GLN A 155 -1.27 23.38 -11.79
C GLN A 155 -1.36 21.86 -11.70
N LEU A 156 -0.27 21.17 -11.32
CA LEU A 156 -0.28 19.72 -11.09
C LEU A 156 -1.06 19.32 -9.81
N ASN A 157 -1.25 20.23 -8.87
CA ASN A 157 -1.99 20.02 -7.61
C ASN A 157 -1.47 18.86 -6.73
N VAL A 158 -0.18 18.50 -6.83
CA VAL A 158 0.43 17.34 -6.12
C VAL A 158 1.07 17.68 -4.77
N GLN A 159 0.68 18.80 -4.15
CA GLN A 159 1.28 19.26 -2.89
C GLN A 159 0.74 18.45 -1.69
N ALA A 160 1.62 17.89 -0.87
CA ALA A 160 1.23 17.26 0.39
C ALA A 160 0.78 18.33 1.42
N ASP A 161 -0.19 18.02 2.28
CA ASP A 161 -0.62 18.86 3.41
C ASP A 161 -0.86 17.97 4.63
N HIS A 162 -0.79 18.53 5.85
CA HIS A 162 -0.97 17.83 7.12
C HIS A 162 -2.33 17.12 7.22
N THR A 163 -3.35 17.62 6.52
CA THR A 163 -4.69 17.04 6.45
C THR A 163 -4.78 15.72 5.67
N LEU A 164 -3.70 15.31 4.97
CA LEU A 164 -3.69 14.09 4.16
C LEU A 164 -3.46 12.80 4.97
N PHE A 165 -2.92 12.91 6.18
CA PHE A 165 -2.59 11.75 7.01
C PHE A 165 -3.86 11.02 7.51
N GLU A 166 -4.92 11.76 7.85
CA GLU A 166 -6.19 11.19 8.33
C GLU A 166 -7.19 10.91 7.20
N ARG A 167 -7.08 11.65 6.09
CA ARG A 167 -8.06 11.64 4.99
C ARG A 167 -7.49 11.06 3.70
N PHE A 168 -7.57 9.74 3.57
CA PHE A 168 -7.15 9.03 2.35
C PHE A 168 -7.97 9.40 1.10
N ASP A 169 -9.20 9.91 1.27
CA ASP A 169 -10.00 10.50 0.20
C ASP A 169 -9.41 11.82 -0.31
N ASN A 170 -8.91 12.66 0.58
CA ASN A 170 -8.12 13.84 0.20
C ASN A 170 -6.79 13.43 -0.46
N PHE A 171 -6.13 12.38 0.01
CA PHE A 171 -4.96 11.80 -0.68
C PHE A 171 -5.32 11.38 -2.12
N ASN A 172 -6.41 10.65 -2.31
CA ASN A 172 -6.87 10.26 -3.64
C ASN A 172 -7.27 11.45 -4.53
N ASN A 173 -7.87 12.49 -3.96
CA ASN A 173 -8.29 13.68 -4.72
C ASN A 173 -7.10 14.61 -5.04
N LYS A 174 -6.08 14.66 -4.17
CA LYS A 174 -4.91 15.54 -4.32
C LYS A 174 -3.83 14.93 -5.23
N TYR A 175 -3.67 13.60 -5.23
CA TYR A 175 -2.87 12.89 -6.24
C TYR A 175 -3.67 12.55 -7.50
N ASN A 176 -4.55 13.47 -7.91
CA ASN A 176 -5.20 13.50 -9.21
C ASN A 176 -4.65 14.72 -9.98
N PRO A 177 -3.58 14.56 -10.78
CA PRO A 177 -2.99 15.68 -11.51
C PRO A 177 -4.05 16.49 -12.27
N MET A 178 -4.11 17.79 -12.00
CA MET A 178 -5.12 18.73 -12.53
C MET A 178 -6.60 18.35 -12.26
N ALA A 179 -6.88 17.55 -11.23
CA ALA A 179 -8.21 16.97 -10.96
C ALA A 179 -8.77 16.12 -12.12
N GLN A 180 -7.90 15.63 -13.00
CA GLN A 180 -8.25 14.95 -14.24
C GLN A 180 -7.88 13.47 -14.18
N ALA A 181 -8.91 12.61 -14.05
CA ALA A 181 -8.75 11.17 -13.85
C ALA A 181 -7.87 10.49 -14.91
N LEU A 182 -7.86 11.01 -16.14
CA LEU A 182 -7.06 10.46 -17.24
C LEU A 182 -5.56 10.66 -17.03
N LEU A 183 -5.10 11.85 -16.66
CA LEU A 183 -3.67 12.11 -16.46
C LEU A 183 -3.13 11.36 -15.24
N ARG A 184 -3.94 11.28 -14.18
CA ARG A 184 -3.65 10.43 -13.01
C ARG A 184 -3.46 8.98 -13.41
N THR A 185 -4.40 8.44 -14.18
CA THR A 185 -4.38 7.03 -14.58
C THR A 185 -3.19 6.74 -15.50
N LEU A 186 -2.83 7.68 -16.37
CA LEU A 186 -1.70 7.54 -17.26
C LEU A 186 -0.35 7.58 -16.52
N LEU A 187 -0.16 8.55 -15.61
CA LEU A 187 1.15 8.81 -14.98
C LEU A 187 1.38 8.03 -13.68
N LEU A 188 0.32 7.72 -12.92
CA LEU A 188 0.41 7.28 -11.51
C LEU A 188 -0.33 5.96 -11.25
N LYS A 189 -0.71 5.21 -12.28
CA LYS A 189 -1.31 3.87 -12.15
C LYS A 189 -0.53 2.85 -12.96
N THR A 190 -0.50 1.62 -12.44
CA THR A 190 0.14 0.46 -13.05
C THR A 190 -0.71 -0.13 -14.18
N ASP A 191 -2.04 -0.13 -14.04
CA ASP A 191 -3.00 -0.62 -15.06
C ASP A 191 -3.58 0.57 -15.85
N ASN A 192 -3.11 0.75 -17.08
CA ASN A 192 -3.63 1.72 -18.05
C ASN A 192 -3.36 1.24 -19.49
N TYR A 193 -3.73 2.02 -20.50
CA TYR A 193 -3.59 1.63 -21.91
C TYR A 193 -2.12 1.35 -22.33
N MET A 194 -1.15 1.99 -21.68
CA MET A 194 0.28 1.77 -21.92
C MET A 194 0.90 0.80 -20.91
N ASN A 195 0.08 0.00 -20.22
CA ASN A 195 0.51 -0.95 -19.20
C ASN A 195 1.43 -0.31 -18.13
N GLY A 196 1.14 0.94 -17.72
CA GLY A 196 1.87 1.59 -16.63
C GLY A 196 3.29 2.05 -16.96
N ARG A 197 3.69 2.07 -18.24
CA ARG A 197 5.04 2.46 -18.68
C ARG A 197 5.54 3.78 -18.08
N TYR A 198 4.75 4.85 -18.17
CA TYR A 198 5.16 6.15 -17.64
C TYR A 198 5.32 6.16 -16.11
N PHE A 199 4.46 5.43 -15.40
CA PHE A 199 4.59 5.31 -13.96
C PHE A 199 5.87 4.55 -13.58
N ALA A 200 6.18 3.48 -14.31
CA ALA A 200 7.40 2.72 -14.10
C ALA A 200 8.67 3.53 -14.44
N GLU A 201 8.65 4.32 -15.51
CA GLU A 201 9.76 5.22 -15.85
C GLU A 201 10.01 6.26 -14.75
N LEU A 202 8.95 6.84 -14.18
CA LEU A 202 9.04 7.74 -13.03
C LEU A 202 9.66 7.04 -11.80
N ILE A 203 9.19 5.83 -11.47
CA ILE A 203 9.70 5.04 -10.35
C ILE A 203 11.17 4.70 -10.54
N ASN A 204 11.58 4.31 -11.75
CA ASN A 204 12.98 4.00 -12.05
C ASN A 204 13.89 5.23 -11.86
N GLN A 205 13.41 6.44 -12.19
CA GLN A 205 14.15 7.66 -11.87
C GLN A 205 14.29 7.87 -10.36
N THR A 206 13.22 7.61 -9.58
CA THR A 206 13.27 7.66 -8.11
C THR A 206 14.22 6.61 -7.53
N PHE A 207 14.23 5.38 -8.07
CA PHE A 207 15.17 4.34 -7.65
C PHE A 207 16.62 4.67 -7.99
N ALA A 208 16.86 5.33 -9.12
CA ALA A 208 18.19 5.84 -9.46
C ALA A 208 18.67 6.91 -8.47
N GLU A 209 17.77 7.74 -7.94
CA GLU A 209 18.11 8.68 -6.85
C GLU A 209 18.43 7.94 -5.55
N TYR A 210 17.64 6.93 -5.16
CA TYR A 210 17.94 6.12 -3.97
C TYR A 210 19.31 5.43 -4.08
N ALA A 211 19.65 4.90 -5.26
CA ALA A 211 20.92 4.22 -5.48
C ALA A 211 22.16 5.14 -5.40
N LYS A 212 21.98 6.47 -5.35
CA LYS A 212 23.10 7.41 -5.11
C LYS A 212 23.61 7.38 -3.67
N ASP A 213 22.78 6.94 -2.73
CA ASP A 213 23.13 6.78 -1.32
C ASP A 213 23.06 5.30 -0.92
N GLN A 214 24.18 4.75 -0.45
CA GLN A 214 24.28 3.35 -0.05
C GLN A 214 23.42 3.00 1.17
N TYR A 215 23.04 4.00 1.97
CA TYR A 215 22.40 3.82 3.27
C TYR A 215 20.92 4.22 3.28
N THR A 216 20.37 4.67 2.15
CA THR A 216 18.96 5.05 2.04
C THR A 216 18.15 3.92 1.41
N PHE A 217 17.09 3.50 2.10
CA PHE A 217 16.18 2.44 1.68
C PHE A 217 14.72 2.91 1.80
N ALA A 218 13.83 2.23 1.09
CA ALA A 218 12.41 2.55 1.07
C ALA A 218 11.53 1.29 1.05
N GLU A 219 10.32 1.44 1.59
CA GLU A 219 9.25 0.46 1.49
C GLU A 219 8.05 1.08 0.76
N ASN A 220 8.11 1.04 -0.58
CA ASN A 220 7.10 1.66 -1.42
C ASN A 220 5.83 0.81 -1.52
N ARG A 221 4.67 1.47 -1.53
CA ARG A 221 3.36 0.81 -1.62
C ARG A 221 2.77 0.86 -3.03
N VAL A 222 2.24 -0.28 -3.45
CA VAL A 222 1.40 -0.43 -4.66
C VAL A 222 0.09 -1.11 -4.31
N SER A 223 -0.98 -0.73 -5.00
CA SER A 223 -2.33 -1.14 -4.62
C SER A 223 -2.82 -2.39 -5.35
N ILE A 224 -3.47 -3.28 -4.61
CA ILE A 224 -4.38 -4.32 -5.10
C ILE A 224 -5.78 -3.99 -4.57
N TYR A 225 -6.76 -3.93 -5.45
CA TYR A 225 -8.12 -3.48 -5.12
C TYR A 225 -9.08 -4.62 -4.83
N GLY A 226 -8.76 -5.87 -5.18
CA GLY A 226 -9.62 -7.02 -4.87
C GLY A 226 -10.93 -7.06 -5.69
N ILE A 227 -10.94 -6.44 -6.87
CA ILE A 227 -12.08 -6.42 -7.80
C ILE A 227 -12.06 -7.68 -8.68
N LYS A 228 -10.87 -8.09 -9.13
CA LYS A 228 -10.67 -9.24 -10.02
C LYS A 228 -9.47 -10.07 -9.60
N LEU A 229 -9.55 -11.38 -9.80
CA LEU A 229 -8.45 -12.33 -9.59
C LEU A 229 -7.19 -11.99 -10.42
N THR A 230 -7.36 -11.41 -11.61
CA THR A 230 -6.27 -11.09 -12.55
C THR A 230 -5.43 -9.88 -12.13
N GLU A 231 -5.77 -9.18 -11.04
CA GLU A 231 -5.04 -7.98 -10.62
C GLU A 231 -3.58 -8.29 -10.25
N TRP A 232 -3.33 -9.41 -9.58
CA TRP A 232 -1.99 -9.87 -9.25
C TRP A 232 -1.15 -10.18 -10.48
N ASP A 233 -1.74 -10.86 -11.47
CA ASP A 233 -1.05 -11.19 -12.72
C ASP A 233 -0.65 -9.93 -13.48
N LYS A 234 -1.56 -8.95 -13.57
CA LYS A 234 -1.28 -7.64 -14.19
C LYS A 234 -0.18 -6.88 -13.45
N LEU A 235 -0.23 -6.86 -12.12
CA LEU A 235 0.77 -6.17 -11.32
C LEU A 235 2.14 -6.83 -11.44
N ALA A 236 2.18 -8.17 -11.44
CA ALA A 236 3.40 -8.93 -11.64
C ALA A 236 3.98 -8.75 -13.06
N GLU A 237 3.12 -8.71 -14.08
CA GLU A 237 3.54 -8.38 -15.45
C GLU A 237 4.12 -6.97 -15.54
N TRP A 238 3.46 -5.98 -14.92
CA TRP A 238 3.98 -4.61 -14.84
C TRP A 238 5.35 -4.56 -14.16
N PHE A 239 5.52 -5.28 -13.04
CA PHE A 239 6.76 -5.35 -12.29
C PHE A 239 7.91 -5.94 -13.12
N ASP A 240 7.67 -7.10 -13.75
CA ASP A 240 8.65 -7.83 -14.56
C ASP A 240 9.03 -7.06 -15.84
N THR A 241 8.02 -6.57 -16.56
CA THR A 241 8.21 -5.90 -17.87
C THR A 241 9.02 -4.62 -17.75
N HIS A 242 8.87 -3.87 -16.66
CA HIS A 242 9.53 -2.57 -16.49
C HIS A 242 10.74 -2.60 -15.54
N GLY A 243 11.08 -3.77 -14.98
CA GLY A 243 12.23 -3.93 -14.09
C GLY A 243 12.07 -3.18 -12.77
N MET A 244 10.95 -3.40 -12.06
CA MET A 244 10.63 -2.70 -10.80
C MET A 244 11.31 -3.28 -9.54
N GLY A 245 12.37 -4.07 -9.72
CA GLY A 245 13.21 -4.58 -8.64
C GLY A 245 14.33 -3.60 -8.29
N SER A 246 14.59 -3.39 -7.00
CA SER A 246 15.71 -2.57 -6.52
C SER A 246 16.27 -3.11 -5.21
N LYS A 247 17.58 -2.99 -5.00
CA LYS A 247 18.23 -3.33 -3.73
C LYS A 247 17.87 -2.37 -2.60
N HIS A 248 17.47 -1.15 -2.97
CA HIS A 248 17.10 -0.09 -2.03
C HIS A 248 15.59 -0.08 -1.72
N ASN A 249 14.80 -0.97 -2.33
CA ASN A 249 13.36 -0.96 -2.17
C ASN A 249 12.76 -2.36 -1.95
N LYS A 250 11.83 -2.46 -1.00
CA LYS A 250 10.85 -3.54 -0.93
C LYS A 250 9.45 -2.99 -1.15
N TRP A 251 8.55 -3.83 -1.64
CA TRP A 251 7.18 -3.44 -1.94
C TRP A 251 6.22 -3.85 -0.82
N LEU A 252 5.33 -2.96 -0.40
CA LEU A 252 4.14 -3.33 0.37
C LEU A 252 2.91 -3.31 -0.53
N ILE A 253 2.03 -4.28 -0.29
CA ILE A 253 0.78 -4.41 -1.01
C ILE A 253 -0.29 -3.68 -0.23
N GLN A 254 -0.72 -2.57 -0.79
CA GLN A 254 -1.76 -1.72 -0.24
C GLN A 254 -3.13 -2.24 -0.66
N VAL A 255 -4.01 -2.49 0.30
CA VAL A 255 -5.38 -2.97 0.11
C VAL A 255 -6.35 -1.87 0.57
N PRO A 256 -6.93 -1.08 -0.35
CA PRO A 256 -7.87 -0.02 0.03
C PRO A 256 -9.23 -0.59 0.44
N ARG A 257 -9.82 -0.15 1.57
CA ARG A 257 -11.10 -0.63 2.11
C ARG A 257 -12.33 -0.04 1.39
N VAL A 258 -12.32 -0.13 0.06
CA VAL A 258 -13.31 0.51 -0.83
C VAL A 258 -14.42 -0.45 -1.29
N TYR A 259 -14.69 -1.53 -0.54
CA TYR A 259 -15.74 -2.50 -0.84
C TYR A 259 -17.09 -1.84 -1.19
N LYS A 260 -17.50 -0.82 -0.42
CA LYS A 260 -18.75 -0.08 -0.65
C LYS A 260 -18.89 0.48 -2.06
N VAL A 261 -17.78 0.92 -2.66
CA VAL A 261 -17.76 1.53 -3.99
C VAL A 261 -18.00 0.45 -5.05
N PHE A 262 -17.29 -0.67 -4.96
CA PHE A 262 -17.43 -1.76 -5.91
C PHE A 262 -18.74 -2.52 -5.76
N ARG A 263 -19.24 -2.63 -4.51
CA ARG A 263 -20.53 -3.22 -4.24
C ARG A 263 -21.67 -2.34 -4.76
N GLY A 264 -21.59 -1.02 -4.55
CA GLY A 264 -22.54 -0.06 -5.10
C GLY A 264 -22.60 -0.07 -6.63
N ASN A 265 -21.47 -0.35 -7.29
CA ASN A 265 -21.38 -0.49 -8.74
C ASN A 265 -21.71 -1.90 -9.25
N ASN A 266 -22.12 -2.84 -8.38
CA ASN A 266 -22.39 -4.24 -8.67
C ASN A 266 -21.21 -5.01 -9.30
N THR A 267 -19.97 -4.55 -9.09
CA THR A 267 -18.77 -5.23 -9.60
C THR A 267 -18.42 -6.48 -8.80
N ILE A 268 -18.71 -6.45 -7.49
CA ILE A 268 -18.52 -7.57 -6.56
C ILE A 268 -19.85 -7.91 -5.87
N SER A 269 -20.02 -9.19 -5.54
CA SER A 269 -21.27 -9.75 -5.00
C SER A 269 -21.35 -9.74 -3.46
N SER A 270 -20.21 -9.96 -2.80
CA SER A 270 -20.10 -10.08 -1.34
C SER A 270 -18.70 -9.72 -0.88
N PHE A 271 -18.52 -9.49 0.42
CA PHE A 271 -17.19 -9.29 0.99
C PHE A 271 -16.30 -10.54 0.87
N GLY A 272 -16.89 -11.73 0.88
CA GLY A 272 -16.15 -12.98 0.66
C GLY A 272 -15.47 -13.02 -0.71
N GLN A 273 -16.17 -12.58 -1.76
CA GLN A 273 -15.57 -12.47 -3.10
C GLN A 273 -14.41 -11.46 -3.12
N TYR A 274 -14.53 -10.35 -2.39
CA TYR A 274 -13.48 -9.34 -2.29
C TYR A 274 -12.20 -9.91 -1.66
N ILE A 275 -12.32 -10.64 -0.56
CA ILE A 275 -11.18 -11.32 0.10
C ILE A 275 -10.61 -12.44 -0.78
N GLU A 276 -11.48 -13.21 -1.45
CA GLU A 276 -11.06 -14.25 -2.40
C GLU A 276 -10.21 -13.67 -3.54
N ASN A 277 -10.63 -12.55 -4.13
CA ASN A 277 -9.88 -11.89 -5.19
C ASN A 277 -8.46 -11.46 -4.77
N ILE A 278 -8.27 -11.14 -3.48
CA ILE A 278 -6.98 -10.71 -2.94
C ILE A 278 -6.09 -11.91 -2.66
N PHE A 279 -6.58 -12.93 -1.95
CA PHE A 279 -5.72 -13.99 -1.42
C PHE A 279 -5.66 -15.25 -2.28
N LYS A 280 -6.70 -15.58 -3.04
CA LYS A 280 -6.69 -16.82 -3.85
C LYS A 280 -5.49 -16.88 -4.80
N PRO A 281 -5.14 -15.81 -5.57
CA PRO A 281 -4.00 -15.86 -6.46
C PRO A 281 -2.66 -16.10 -5.74
N LEU A 282 -2.54 -15.65 -4.49
CA LEU A 282 -1.36 -15.89 -3.65
C LEU A 282 -1.23 -17.34 -3.22
N TRP A 283 -2.35 -18.01 -2.94
CA TRP A 283 -2.36 -19.44 -2.66
C TRP A 283 -2.09 -20.28 -3.91
N ASP A 284 -2.65 -19.89 -5.06
CA ASP A 284 -2.40 -20.55 -6.34
C ASP A 284 -0.89 -20.55 -6.69
N VAL A 285 -0.23 -19.39 -6.61
CA VAL A 285 1.23 -19.29 -6.84
C VAL A 285 2.07 -19.99 -5.78
N SER A 286 1.63 -20.03 -4.52
CA SER A 286 2.37 -20.70 -3.46
C SER A 286 2.40 -22.23 -3.63
N LEU A 287 1.31 -22.83 -4.12
CA LEU A 287 1.26 -24.27 -4.41
C LEU A 287 1.90 -24.63 -5.76
N GLU A 288 1.75 -23.79 -6.78
CA GLU A 288 2.27 -24.04 -8.13
C GLU A 288 3.12 -22.88 -8.68
N PRO A 289 4.33 -22.61 -8.12
CA PRO A 289 5.15 -21.46 -8.52
C PRO A 289 5.51 -21.45 -10.02
N HIS A 290 5.73 -22.63 -10.60
CA HIS A 290 6.08 -22.80 -12.01
C HIS A 290 4.98 -22.36 -12.98
N ARG A 291 3.71 -22.33 -12.54
CA ARG A 291 2.59 -21.86 -13.37
C ARG A 291 2.47 -20.33 -13.37
N TYR A 292 3.01 -19.67 -12.35
CA TYR A 292 2.94 -18.22 -12.17
C TYR A 292 4.33 -17.60 -11.91
N PRO A 293 5.32 -17.79 -12.82
CA PRO A 293 6.71 -17.43 -12.56
C PRO A 293 6.92 -15.93 -12.31
N ARG A 294 6.20 -15.07 -13.04
CA ARG A 294 6.26 -13.60 -12.86
C ARG A 294 5.74 -13.18 -11.49
N LEU A 295 4.60 -13.73 -11.09
CA LEU A 295 4.00 -13.42 -9.79
C LEU A 295 4.88 -13.94 -8.65
N HIS A 296 5.45 -15.13 -8.80
CA HIS A 296 6.40 -15.67 -7.82
C HIS A 296 7.61 -14.74 -7.63
N ASN A 297 8.25 -14.32 -8.73
CA ASN A 297 9.37 -13.37 -8.70
C ASN A 297 8.98 -12.02 -8.08
N PHE A 298 7.80 -11.49 -8.40
CA PHE A 298 7.30 -10.27 -7.78
C PHE A 298 7.14 -10.42 -6.26
N LEU A 299 6.59 -11.54 -5.79
CA LEU A 299 6.36 -11.78 -4.37
C LEU A 299 7.67 -11.89 -3.55
N GLU A 300 8.79 -12.28 -4.14
CA GLU A 300 10.12 -12.22 -3.47
C GLU A 300 10.54 -10.78 -3.12
N HIS A 301 9.95 -9.79 -3.79
CA HIS A 301 10.19 -8.36 -3.57
C HIS A 301 9.13 -7.71 -2.69
N VAL A 302 8.09 -8.44 -2.29
CA VAL A 302 7.03 -7.97 -1.39
C VAL A 302 7.40 -8.27 0.06
N SER A 303 7.32 -7.27 0.95
CA SER A 303 7.61 -7.44 2.39
C SER A 303 6.37 -7.51 3.27
N GLY A 304 5.20 -7.05 2.81
CA GLY A 304 3.99 -7.08 3.62
C GLY A 304 2.75 -6.51 2.95
N PHE A 305 1.69 -6.42 3.76
CA PHE A 305 0.41 -5.85 3.39
C PHE A 305 0.11 -4.62 4.24
N ASP A 306 -0.54 -3.64 3.64
CA ASP A 306 -1.00 -2.42 4.28
C ASP A 306 -2.47 -2.18 3.91
N SER A 307 -3.32 -1.85 4.87
CA SER A 307 -4.75 -1.59 4.63
C SER A 307 -5.04 -0.12 4.81
N VAL A 308 -5.67 0.51 3.82
CA VAL A 308 -5.91 1.96 3.84
C VAL A 308 -7.38 2.32 3.65
N ASP A 309 -7.84 3.37 4.29
CA ASP A 309 -9.02 4.16 3.93
C ASP A 309 -9.03 5.45 4.77
N ASN A 310 -10.07 6.26 4.69
CA ASN A 310 -10.31 7.37 5.59
C ASN A 310 -10.68 6.88 7.00
N GLU A 311 -9.72 6.98 7.94
CA GLU A 311 -9.86 6.54 9.34
C GLU A 311 -10.83 7.38 10.17
N ALA A 312 -11.22 8.57 9.69
CA ALA A 312 -12.23 9.39 10.37
C ALA A 312 -13.68 8.88 10.14
N THR A 313 -13.86 7.90 9.25
CA THR A 313 -15.18 7.33 8.98
C THR A 313 -15.63 6.45 10.15
N ILE A 314 -16.84 6.70 10.66
CA ILE A 314 -17.41 5.86 11.70
C ILE A 314 -17.76 4.49 11.11
N ASP A 315 -17.18 3.45 11.71
CA ASP A 315 -17.43 2.07 11.35
C ASP A 315 -18.76 1.54 11.90
N LEU A 316 -19.29 0.51 11.23
CA LEU A 316 -20.40 -0.27 11.76
C LEU A 316 -19.99 -1.05 13.03
N PRO A 317 -20.93 -1.48 13.87
CA PRO A 317 -20.64 -2.43 14.92
C PRO A 317 -20.04 -3.73 14.35
N PHE A 318 -19.14 -4.36 15.10
CA PHE A 318 -18.58 -5.66 14.71
C PHE A 318 -19.69 -6.71 14.57
N SER A 319 -19.55 -7.58 13.57
CA SER A 319 -20.46 -8.69 13.33
C SER A 319 -19.67 -9.95 13.03
N THR A 320 -20.20 -11.10 13.46
CA THR A 320 -19.64 -12.43 13.17
C THR A 320 -20.26 -13.08 11.93
N VAL A 321 -21.09 -12.35 11.18
CA VAL A 321 -21.67 -12.81 9.90
C VAL A 321 -20.56 -13.27 8.96
N SER A 322 -20.79 -14.36 8.23
CA SER A 322 -19.81 -14.88 7.26
C SER A 322 -19.53 -13.85 6.15
N PRO A 323 -18.28 -13.71 5.65
CA PRO A 323 -17.96 -12.78 4.56
C PRO A 323 -18.83 -12.96 3.31
N TRP A 324 -19.22 -14.20 3.01
CA TRP A 324 -20.07 -14.53 1.86
C TRP A 324 -21.50 -14.05 2.03
N GLN A 325 -21.96 -13.92 3.28
CA GLN A 325 -23.29 -13.40 3.63
C GLN A 325 -23.30 -11.87 3.73
N TRP A 326 -22.14 -11.24 3.82
CA TRP A 326 -22.03 -9.79 3.78
C TRP A 326 -22.24 -9.27 2.35
N THR A 327 -23.50 -9.05 2.00
CA THR A 327 -23.94 -8.56 0.68
C THR A 327 -24.43 -7.11 0.70
N ALA A 328 -24.52 -6.52 1.90
CA ALA A 328 -24.88 -5.11 2.09
C ALA A 328 -23.86 -4.19 1.39
N VAL A 329 -24.31 -3.00 0.98
CA VAL A 329 -23.45 -1.99 0.33
C VAL A 329 -22.51 -1.31 1.34
N ALA A 330 -22.91 -1.25 2.62
CA ALA A 330 -22.07 -0.67 3.64
C ALA A 330 -20.75 -1.43 3.81
N ASN A 331 -19.67 -0.70 4.08
CA ASN A 331 -18.36 -1.28 4.36
C ASN A 331 -18.44 -2.13 5.64
N PRO A 332 -17.83 -3.34 5.65
CA PRO A 332 -17.50 -4.01 6.91
C PRO A 332 -16.64 -3.11 7.79
N PRO A 333 -16.74 -3.25 9.12
CA PRO A 333 -15.93 -2.43 10.02
C PRO A 333 -14.45 -2.79 9.95
N TYR A 334 -13.57 -1.86 10.31
CA TYR A 334 -12.11 -2.00 10.20
C TYR A 334 -11.56 -3.28 10.80
N ASN A 335 -11.97 -3.60 12.03
CA ASN A 335 -11.58 -4.81 12.73
C ASN A 335 -11.98 -6.11 11.99
N TYR A 336 -13.07 -6.09 11.22
CA TYR A 336 -13.48 -7.20 10.37
C TYR A 336 -12.55 -7.37 9.16
N TYR A 337 -12.17 -6.26 8.51
CA TYR A 337 -11.10 -6.28 7.50
C TYR A 337 -9.79 -6.81 8.07
N MET A 338 -9.39 -6.31 9.24
CA MET A 338 -8.11 -6.66 9.86
C MET A 338 -8.06 -8.14 10.21
N TYR A 339 -9.15 -8.71 10.74
CA TYR A 339 -9.22 -10.15 11.00
C TYR A 339 -9.01 -10.97 9.72
N HIS A 340 -9.75 -10.69 8.65
CA HIS A 340 -9.67 -11.48 7.42
C HIS A 340 -8.35 -11.29 6.68
N LEU A 341 -7.78 -10.09 6.70
CA LEU A 341 -6.43 -9.85 6.18
C LEU A 341 -5.39 -10.62 7.00
N TRP A 342 -5.39 -10.44 8.33
CA TRP A 342 -4.45 -11.11 9.24
C TRP A 342 -4.54 -12.63 9.12
N ALA A 343 -5.75 -13.19 9.13
CA ALA A 343 -5.95 -14.63 9.09
C ALA A 343 -5.38 -15.21 7.80
N ASN A 344 -5.67 -14.61 6.65
CA ASN A 344 -5.15 -15.09 5.37
C ASN A 344 -3.64 -14.86 5.17
N ILE A 345 -3.06 -13.84 5.80
CA ILE A 345 -1.60 -13.62 5.78
C ILE A 345 -0.88 -14.64 6.66
N ARG A 346 -1.52 -15.05 7.77
CA ARG A 346 -0.90 -15.91 8.78
C ARG A 346 -1.04 -17.41 8.52
N THR A 347 -2.14 -17.81 7.87
CA THR A 347 -2.43 -19.21 7.53
C THR A 347 -1.47 -19.72 6.48
#